data_AF-A0A349K1C5-F1
#
_entry.id   AF-A0A349K1C5-F1
#
_cell.length_a   1.000
_cell.length_b   1.000
_cell.length_c   1.000
_cell.angle_alpha   90.00
_cell.angle_beta   90.00
_cell.angle_gamma   90.00
#
_symmetry.space_group_name_H-M   'P 1'
#
loop_
_entity.id
_entity.type
_entity.pdbx_description
1 polymer ?
#
loop_
_entity_poly.entity_id
_entity_poly.type
_entity_poly.pdbx_seq_one_letter_code
_entity_poly.pdbx_strand_id
1 'polypeptide(L)' 'KGRKGKFDGQTQTYFLCRLKEGAPPINVNQEPREFRSHTWVKPSLFDLQWLPPFKRPVHRDVLRDFFGVEG' A
#
# COMPACT_ATOMS: atom_id res chain seq x y z
N LYS A 1 3.37 -16.92 28.46
CA LYS A 1 2.15 -16.31 27.85
C LYS A 1 2.44 -14.84 27.58
N GLY A 2 2.88 -14.50 26.35
CA GLY A 2 3.22 -13.12 25.99
C GLY A 2 1.96 -12.26 25.83
N ARG A 3 1.96 -11.05 26.41
CA ARG A 3 0.89 -10.06 26.27
C ARG A 3 0.69 -9.75 24.78
N LYS A 4 -0.41 -10.21 24.18
CA LYS A 4 -0.90 -9.63 22.92
C LYS A 4 -1.16 -8.15 23.20
N GLY A 5 -0.47 -7.28 22.48
CA GLY A 5 -0.56 -5.82 22.66
C GLY A 5 -2.00 -5.33 22.50
N LYS A 6 -2.31 -4.21 23.14
CA LYS A 6 -3.63 -3.55 23.24
C LYS A 6 -4.27 -3.14 21.89
N PHE A 7 -3.62 -3.40 20.76
CA PHE A 7 -3.98 -2.86 19.46
C PHE A 7 -4.56 -3.95 18.57
N ASP A 8 -5.84 -3.82 18.22
CA ASP A 8 -6.61 -4.80 17.43
C ASP A 8 -6.69 -4.46 15.93
N GLY A 9 -5.91 -3.48 15.49
CA GLY A 9 -5.92 -3.04 14.09
C GLY A 9 -5.42 -1.61 13.90
N GLN A 10 -5.73 -1.04 12.73
CA GLN A 10 -5.36 0.32 12.34
C GLN A 10 -6.52 0.99 11.61
N THR A 11 -6.90 2.19 12.05
CA THR A 11 -7.72 3.12 11.24
C THR A 11 -6.79 3.81 10.25
N GLN A 12 -7.06 3.65 8.95
CA GLN A 12 -6.17 4.12 7.88
C GLN A 12 -6.93 5.04 6.92
N THR A 13 -6.29 6.14 6.52
CA THR A 13 -6.76 7.06 5.48
C THR A 13 -5.76 7.02 4.32
N TYR A 14 -6.25 6.74 3.12
CA TYR A 14 -5.42 6.66 1.91
C TYR A 14 -5.50 7.95 1.10
N PHE A 15 -4.42 8.28 0.40
CA PHE A 15 -4.31 9.46 -0.47
C PHE A 15 -3.77 9.06 -1.85
N LEU A 16 -4.39 9.59 -2.91
CA LEU A 16 -3.88 9.46 -4.27
C LEU A 16 -2.91 10.61 -4.56
N CYS A 17 -1.64 10.28 -4.77
CA CYS A 17 -0.58 11.26 -5.03
C CYS A 17 -0.12 11.17 -6.49
N ARG A 18 0.00 12.33 -7.16
CA ARG A 18 0.64 12.45 -8.48
C ARG A 18 2.09 12.90 -8.31
N LEU A 19 3.03 12.09 -8.78
CA LEU A 19 4.44 12.47 -8.80
C LEU A 19 4.67 13.61 -9.80
N LYS A 20 5.37 14.66 -9.38
CA LYS A 20 5.74 15.78 -10.25
C LYS A 20 6.93 15.39 -11.13
N GLU A 21 7.03 15.97 -12.32
CA GLU A 21 8.11 15.67 -13.28
C GLU A 21 9.51 15.86 -12.69
N GLY A 22 9.72 16.85 -11.81
CA GLY A 22 11.00 17.11 -11.14
C GLY A 22 11.19 16.40 -9.80
N ALA A 23 10.36 15.42 -9.44
CA ALA A 23 10.53 14.71 -8.18
C ALA A 23 11.83 13.87 -8.19
N PRO A 24 12.54 13.77 -7.07
CA PRO A 24 13.72 12.91 -6.98
C PRO A 24 13.34 11.44 -7.19
N PRO A 25 14.30 10.58 -7.58
CA PRO A 25 14.08 9.15 -7.66
C PRO A 25 13.62 8.57 -6.30
N ILE A 26 12.80 7.53 -6.35
CA ILE A 26 12.34 6.83 -5.15
C ILE A 26 13.55 6.19 -4.44
N ASN A 27 13.77 6.57 -3.18
CA ASN A 27 14.80 6.00 -2.33
C ASN A 27 14.18 5.13 -1.23
N VAL A 28 14.30 3.81 -1.36
CA VAL A 28 13.82 2.83 -0.36
C VAL A 28 14.87 2.46 0.69
N ASN A 29 16.11 2.94 0.55
CA ASN A 29 17.20 2.66 1.48
C ASN A 29 17.21 3.69 2.62
N GLN A 30 16.17 3.68 3.46
CA GLN A 30 16.03 4.54 4.65
C GLN A 30 15.98 3.66 5.90
N GLU A 31 16.48 4.13 7.05
CA GLU A 31 16.50 3.34 8.29
C GLU A 31 15.51 3.88 9.34
N PRO A 32 14.68 3.02 9.96
CA PRO A 32 14.58 1.56 9.75
C PRO A 32 13.95 1.23 8.39
N ARG A 33 14.52 0.23 7.70
CA ARG A 33 14.10 -0.11 6.34
C ARG A 33 12.77 -0.86 6.29
N GLU A 34 11.76 -0.21 5.72
CA GLU A 34 10.45 -0.82 5.48
C GLU A 34 10.39 -1.59 4.15
N PHE A 35 10.99 -1.05 3.08
CA PHE A 35 10.91 -1.63 1.73
C PHE A 35 12.28 -2.04 1.19
N ARG A 36 12.36 -3.19 0.51
CA ARG A 36 13.58 -3.66 -0.15
C ARG A 36 13.73 -3.14 -1.59
N SER A 37 12.62 -2.96 -2.30
CA SER A 37 12.57 -2.56 -3.71
C SER A 37 11.21 -1.94 -4.05
N HIS A 38 11.11 -1.29 -5.20
CA HIS A 38 9.85 -0.77 -5.73
C HIS A 38 9.78 -0.99 -7.24
N THR A 39 8.57 -1.01 -7.78
CA THR A 39 8.28 -0.96 -9.21
C THR A 39 6.95 -0.26 -9.43
N TRP A 40 6.72 0.25 -10.63
CA TRP A 40 5.45 0.82 -11.02
C TRP A 40 4.53 -0.27 -11.59
N VAL A 41 3.30 -0.32 -11.10
CA VAL A 41 2.27 -1.24 -11.57
C VAL A 41 1.05 -0.43 -11.95
N LYS A 42 0.45 -0.74 -13.10
CA LYS A 42 -0.84 -0.15 -13.48
C LYS A 42 -1.90 -0.61 -12.46
N PRO A 43 -2.83 0.25 -12.02
CA PRO A 43 -3.85 -0.14 -11.05
C PRO A 43 -4.62 -1.43 -11.41
N SER A 44 -4.96 -1.63 -12.68
CA SER A 44 -5.65 -2.84 -13.18
C SER A 44 -4.81 -4.12 -13.20
N LEU A 45 -3.49 -4.01 -13.03
CA LEU A 45 -2.56 -5.14 -12.95
C LEU A 45 -2.13 -5.43 -11.51
N PHE A 46 -2.64 -4.69 -10.53
CA PHE A 46 -2.33 -4.92 -9.13
C PHE A 46 -3.04 -6.19 -8.64
N ASP A 47 -2.26 -7.21 -8.29
CA ASP A 47 -2.79 -8.45 -7.76
C ASP A 47 -2.93 -8.39 -6.23
N LEU A 48 -4.16 -8.50 -5.73
CA LEU A 48 -4.46 -8.49 -4.30
C LEU A 48 -3.78 -9.65 -3.55
N GLN A 49 -3.35 -10.71 -4.23
CA GLN A 49 -2.60 -11.81 -3.60
C GLN A 49 -1.19 -11.39 -3.17
N TRP A 50 -0.64 -10.30 -3.71
CA TRP A 50 0.63 -9.72 -3.23
C TRP A 50 0.50 -9.16 -1.80
N LEU A 51 -0.72 -8.96 -1.32
CA LEU A 51 -1.00 -8.48 0.03
C LEU A 51 -1.37 -9.64 0.98
N PRO A 52 -1.03 -9.50 2.28
CA PRO A 52 -1.60 -10.35 3.31
C PRO A 52 -3.14 -10.34 3.28
N PRO A 53 -3.82 -11.46 3.54
CA PRO A 53 -5.28 -11.59 3.40
C PRO A 53 -6.09 -10.48 4.07
N PHE A 54 -5.68 -10.05 5.27
CA PHE A 54 -6.38 -9.00 6.02
C PHE A 54 -6.28 -7.60 5.40
N LYS A 55 -5.30 -7.33 4.52
CA LYS A 55 -5.16 -6.04 3.82
C LYS A 55 -5.93 -5.98 2.50
N ARG A 56 -6.33 -7.13 1.95
CA ARG A 56 -6.93 -7.23 0.61
C ARG A 56 -8.25 -6.45 0.49
N PRO A 57 -9.21 -6.54 1.44
CA PRO A 57 -10.47 -5.79 1.32
C PRO A 57 -10.23 -4.28 1.25
N VAL A 58 -9.36 -3.76 2.11
CA VAL A 58 -8.99 -2.34 2.15
C VAL A 58 -8.38 -1.89 0.82
N HIS A 59 -7.45 -2.66 0.25
CA HIS A 59 -6.80 -2.27 -1.00
C HIS A 59 -7.70 -2.41 -2.22
N ARG A 60 -8.63 -3.38 -2.24
CA ARG A 60 -9.68 -3.46 -3.26
C ARG A 60 -10.52 -2.19 -3.26
N ASP A 61 -10.97 -1.75 -2.09
CA ASP A 61 -11.79 -0.54 -1.98
C ASP A 61 -11.00 0.71 -2.41
N VAL A 62 -9.72 0.82 -2.03
CA VAL A 62 -8.82 1.91 -2.47
C VAL A 62 -8.65 1.93 -4.00
N LEU A 63 -8.41 0.77 -4.63
CA LEU A 63 -8.24 0.68 -6.08
C LEU A 63 -9.52 1.04 -6.83
N ARG A 64 -10.67 0.60 -6.33
CA ARG A 64 -11.99 0.98 -6.85
C ARG A 64 -12.21 2.49 -6.72
N ASP A 65 -12.02 3.05 -5.54
CA ASP A 65 -12.40 4.43 -5.24
C ASP A 65 -11.48 5.45 -5.96
N PHE A 66 -10.19 5.14 -6.13
CA PHE A 66 -9.26 6.03 -6.83
C PHE A 66 -9.15 5.81 -8.34
N PHE A 67 -9.36 4.59 -8.82
CA PHE A 67 -9.06 4.24 -10.22
C PHE A 67 -10.22 3.55 -10.95
N GLY A 68 -11.35 3.29 -10.28
CA GLY A 68 -12.50 2.58 -10.88
C GLY A 68 -12.20 1.13 -11.25
N VAL A 69 -11.15 0.54 -10.68
CA VAL A 69 -10.76 -0.85 -10.95
C VAL A 69 -11.60 -1.78 -10.08
N GLU A 70 -12.35 -2.68 -10.72
CA GLU A 70 -13.01 -3.80 -10.05
C GLU A 70 -12.11 -5.03 -10.17
N GLY A 71 -11.74 -5.61 -9.02
CA GLY A 71 -10.85 -6.78 -8.91
C GLY A 71 -11.24 -7.68 -7.75
#